data_AF-A0A661NPS9-F1
#
_entry.id   AF-A0A661NPS9-F1
#
_cell.length_a   1.000
_cell.length_b   1.000
_cell.length_c   1.000
_cell.angle_alpha   90.00
_cell.angle_beta   90.00
_cell.angle_gamma   90.00
#
_symmetry.space_group_name_H-M   'P 1'
#
loop_
_entity.id
_entity.type
_entity.pdbx_description
1 polymer ?
#
loop_
_entity_poly.entity_id
_entity_poly.type
_entity_poly.pdbx_seq_one_letter_code
_entity_poly.pdbx_strand_id
1 'polypeptide(L)'
;MAASGPRPDARVIGAYLDDVEVELDAAKRLIVDPPNRLAAFHLQQAAEKLVKAVRLSRGLHLTASHNLEALVAELPSDDAWREKLAKLDGLSAYATTYRYPTPSGKRKAGPQRDEILAWVDKIALLSREFRARLT
;
A
#
# COMPACT_ATOMS: atom_id res chain seq x y z
N MET A 1 -14.48 15.33 10.31
CA MET A 1 -14.23 14.10 11.09
C MET A 1 -14.88 12.95 10.33
N ALA A 2 -14.12 11.96 9.88
CA ALA A 2 -14.71 10.76 9.31
C ALA A 2 -15.54 10.07 10.40
N ALA A 3 -16.81 9.77 10.12
CA ALA A 3 -17.67 9.06 11.06
C ALA A 3 -17.03 7.72 11.43
N SER A 4 -16.97 7.37 12.71
CA SER A 4 -16.52 6.07 13.17
C SER A 4 -17.71 5.10 13.18
N GLY A 5 -17.59 4.01 12.42
CA GLY A 5 -18.51 2.88 12.48
C GLY A 5 -17.99 1.79 13.41
N PRO A 6 -18.78 0.73 13.66
CA PRO A 6 -18.28 -0.44 14.37
C PRO A 6 -17.06 -1.00 13.62
N ARG A 7 -16.01 -1.34 14.38
CA ARG A 7 -14.82 -1.99 13.83
C ARG A 7 -15.24 -3.29 13.13
N PRO A 8 -14.75 -3.55 11.90
CA PRO A 8 -15.04 -4.80 11.23
C PRO A 8 -14.41 -5.97 11.99
N ASP A 9 -14.92 -7.17 11.70
CA ASP A 9 -14.36 -8.42 12.21
C ASP A 9 -12.85 -8.52 11.89
N ALA A 10 -12.05 -9.02 12.83
CA ALA A 10 -10.61 -9.18 12.66
C ALA A 10 -10.24 -10.01 11.42
N ARG A 11 -11.11 -10.94 10.99
CA ARG A 11 -10.93 -11.71 9.75
C ARG A 11 -10.93 -10.83 8.50
N VAL A 12 -11.70 -9.76 8.49
CA VAL A 12 -11.71 -8.80 7.36
C VAL A 12 -10.38 -8.05 7.30
N ILE A 13 -9.84 -7.64 8.46
CA ILE A 13 -8.53 -6.99 8.54
C ILE A 13 -7.43 -7.98 8.13
N GLY A 14 -7.52 -9.23 8.57
CA GLY A 14 -6.62 -10.32 8.18
C GLY A 14 -6.58 -10.54 6.67
N ALA A 15 -7.75 -10.57 6.02
CA ALA A 15 -7.85 -10.72 4.56
C ALA A 15 -7.12 -9.61 3.79
N TYR A 16 -7.17 -8.36 4.27
CA TYR A 16 -6.37 -7.28 3.68
C TYR A 16 -4.86 -7.55 3.78
N LEU A 17 -4.39 -8.13 4.89
CA LEU A 17 -2.98 -8.47 5.07
C LEU A 17 -2.56 -9.68 4.25
N ASP A 18 -3.45 -10.65 4.06
CA ASP A 18 -3.23 -11.76 3.13
C ASP A 18 -3.10 -11.21 1.69
N ASP A 19 -3.96 -10.27 1.29
CA ASP A 19 -3.86 -9.61 0.00
C ASP A 19 -2.57 -8.78 -0.13
N VAL A 20 -2.05 -8.16 0.95
CA VAL A 20 -0.73 -7.51 0.91
C VAL A 20 0.33 -8.51 0.45
N GLU A 21 0.33 -9.73 0.99
CA GLU A 21 1.31 -10.76 0.64
C GLU A 21 1.18 -11.20 -0.83
N VAL A 22 -0.04 -11.33 -1.34
CA VAL A 22 -0.32 -11.63 -2.75
C VAL A 22 0.21 -10.52 -3.68
N GLU A 23 -0.02 -9.25 -3.32
CA GLU A 23 0.48 -8.10 -4.08
C GLU A 23 2.02 -8.05 -4.10
N LEU A 24 2.67 -8.34 -2.98
CA LEU A 24 4.13 -8.40 -2.91
C LEU A 24 4.72 -9.56 -3.72
N ASP A 25 4.06 -10.73 -3.73
CA ASP A 25 4.46 -11.85 -4.59
C ASP A 25 4.32 -11.48 -6.08
N ALA A 26 3.21 -10.85 -6.47
CA ALA A 26 3.01 -10.35 -7.82
C ALA A 26 4.10 -9.35 -8.23
N ALA A 27 4.42 -8.38 -7.38
CA ALA A 27 5.49 -7.42 -7.63
C ALA A 27 6.85 -8.11 -7.85
N LYS A 28 7.19 -9.13 -7.06
CA LYS A 28 8.43 -9.92 -7.21
C LYS A 28 8.46 -10.70 -8.53
N ARG A 29 7.36 -11.35 -8.91
CA ARG A 29 7.27 -12.13 -10.17
C ARG A 29 7.41 -11.26 -11.42
N LEU A 30 7.14 -9.96 -11.30
CA LEU A 30 7.25 -8.98 -12.37
C LEU A 30 8.65 -8.34 -12.46
N ILE A 31 9.62 -8.80 -11.66
CA ILE A 31 11.03 -8.42 -11.81
C ILE A 31 11.59 -9.17 -13.04
N VAL A 32 11.58 -8.49 -14.18
CA VAL A 32 12.03 -9.00 -15.49
C VAL A 32 12.80 -7.93 -16.26
N ASP A 33 13.49 -8.32 -17.32
CA ASP A 33 14.17 -7.42 -18.26
C ASP A 33 13.47 -7.46 -19.64
N PRO A 34 12.97 -6.34 -20.19
CA PRO A 34 12.98 -4.99 -19.61
C PRO A 34 12.03 -4.84 -18.41
N PRO A 35 12.28 -3.88 -17.48
CA PRO A 35 11.49 -3.70 -16.27
C PRO A 35 9.99 -3.54 -16.52
N ASN A 36 9.20 -4.41 -15.87
CA ASN A 36 7.75 -4.40 -16.04
C ASN A 36 7.10 -3.31 -15.17
N ARG A 37 6.42 -2.37 -15.84
CA ARG A 37 5.65 -1.28 -15.23
C ARG A 37 4.61 -1.72 -14.20
N LEU A 38 4.05 -2.93 -14.33
CA LEU A 38 3.00 -3.41 -13.44
C LEU A 38 3.53 -3.73 -12.03
N ALA A 39 4.83 -3.95 -11.86
CA ALA A 39 5.42 -4.13 -10.53
C ALA A 39 5.13 -2.90 -9.63
N ALA A 40 5.21 -1.69 -10.17
CA ALA A 40 4.89 -0.47 -9.44
C ALA A 40 3.43 -0.42 -8.97
N PHE A 41 2.50 -0.90 -9.80
CA PHE A 41 1.09 -0.93 -9.44
C PHE A 41 0.84 -1.87 -8.26
N HIS A 42 1.42 -3.07 -8.28
CA HIS A 42 1.30 -4.03 -7.18
C HIS A 42 1.95 -3.51 -5.88
N LEU A 43 3.08 -2.78 -5.95
CA LEU A 43 3.66 -2.12 -4.77
C LEU A 43 2.72 -1.08 -4.16
N GLN A 44 2.07 -0.25 -4.99
CA GLN A 44 1.08 0.72 -4.52
C GLN A 44 -0.13 0.03 -3.89
N GLN A 45 -0.64 -1.04 -4.51
CA GLN A 45 -1.76 -1.82 -3.99
C GLN A 45 -1.42 -2.50 -2.65
N ALA A 46 -0.23 -3.08 -2.51
CA ALA A 46 0.23 -3.63 -1.25
C ALA A 46 0.27 -2.56 -0.14
N ALA A 47 0.84 -1.38 -0.42
CA ALA A 47 0.87 -0.28 0.53
C ALA A 47 -0.53 0.22 0.91
N GLU A 48 -1.43 0.38 -0.06
CA GLU A 48 -2.80 0.82 0.17
C GLU A 48 -3.59 -0.17 1.03
N LYS A 49 -3.47 -1.47 0.76
CA LYS A 49 -4.14 -2.51 1.53
C LYS A 49 -3.63 -2.57 2.97
N LEU A 50 -2.32 -2.38 3.20
CA LEU A 50 -1.77 -2.23 4.54
C LEU A 50 -2.34 -1.00 5.27
N VAL A 51 -2.37 0.17 4.62
CA VAL A 51 -2.95 1.38 5.19
C VAL A 51 -4.43 1.18 5.52
N LYS A 52 -5.19 0.53 4.64
CA LYS A 52 -6.60 0.19 4.86
C LYS A 52 -6.78 -0.75 6.04
N ALA A 53 -5.95 -1.80 6.18
CA ALA A 53 -5.99 -2.70 7.32
C ALA A 53 -5.79 -1.95 8.65
N VAL A 54 -4.81 -1.04 8.71
CA VAL A 54 -4.57 -0.20 9.88
C VAL A 54 -5.78 0.70 10.17
N ARG A 55 -6.28 1.43 9.17
CA ARG A 55 -7.46 2.30 9.31
C ARG A 55 -8.69 1.55 9.81
N LEU A 56 -8.98 0.37 9.24
CA LEU A 56 -10.09 -0.48 9.66
C LEU A 56 -9.96 -0.92 11.12
N SER A 57 -8.75 -1.29 11.57
CA SER A 57 -8.52 -1.67 12.97
C SER A 57 -8.79 -0.53 13.98
N ARG A 58 -8.78 0.73 13.50
CA ARG A 58 -9.13 1.93 14.28
C ARG A 58 -10.59 2.34 14.14
N GLY A 59 -11.40 1.56 13.41
CA GLY A 59 -12.81 1.86 13.19
C GLY A 59 -13.08 2.94 12.13
N LEU A 60 -12.07 3.26 11.31
CA LEU A 60 -12.25 4.16 10.17
C LEU A 60 -12.85 3.41 8.98
N HIS A 61 -13.71 4.07 8.22
CA HIS A 61 -14.30 3.50 7.01
C HIS A 61 -13.32 3.48 5.84
N LEU A 62 -13.51 2.55 4.91
CA LEU A 62 -12.81 2.55 3.64
C LEU A 62 -13.27 3.75 2.79
N THR A 63 -12.32 4.37 2.09
CA THR A 63 -12.62 5.42 1.12
C THR A 63 -12.23 4.92 -0.28
N ALA A 64 -12.74 5.60 -1.31
CA ALA A 64 -12.34 5.38 -2.69
C ALA A 64 -10.97 6.02 -3.04
N SER A 65 -10.30 6.66 -2.07
CA SER A 65 -9.00 7.29 -2.29
C SER A 65 -7.91 6.23 -2.41
N HIS A 66 -6.97 6.46 -3.33
CA HIS A 66 -5.73 5.71 -3.49
C HIS A 66 -4.49 6.52 -3.04
N ASN A 67 -4.70 7.76 -2.59
CA ASN A 67 -3.63 8.60 -2.08
C ASN A 67 -3.31 8.18 -0.64
N LEU A 68 -2.11 7.61 -0.45
CA LEU A 68 -1.69 7.05 0.83
C LEU A 68 -1.51 8.13 1.89
N GLU A 69 -0.94 9.29 1.54
CA GLU A 69 -0.76 10.42 2.43
C GLU A 69 -2.10 10.88 3.00
N ALA A 70 -3.11 11.06 2.12
CA ALA A 70 -4.45 11.44 2.52
C ALA A 70 -5.10 10.39 3.44
N LEU A 71 -4.95 9.10 3.12
CA LEU A 71 -5.47 8.00 3.94
C LEU A 71 -4.79 7.94 5.32
N VAL A 72 -3.47 8.15 5.40
CA VAL A 72 -2.69 8.16 6.65
C VAL A 72 -3.02 9.40 7.49
N ALA A 73 -3.28 10.54 6.85
CA ALA A 73 -3.66 11.78 7.52
C ALA A 73 -4.98 11.66 8.31
N GLU A 74 -5.86 10.72 7.93
CA GLU A 74 -7.13 10.45 8.62
C GLU A 74 -6.98 9.63 9.91
N LEU A 75 -5.82 9.01 10.16
CA LEU A 75 -5.56 8.30 11.42
C LEU A 75 -5.52 9.30 12.60
N PRO A 76 -5.86 8.87 13.83
CA PRO A 76 -5.71 9.68 15.03
C PRO A 76 -4.30 10.26 15.15
N SER A 77 -4.17 11.54 15.54
CA SER A 77 -2.89 12.24 15.51
C SER A 77 -1.78 11.57 16.35
N ASP A 78 -2.17 10.86 17.40
CA ASP A 78 -1.34 10.12 18.33
C ASP A 78 -1.14 8.64 17.96
N ASP A 79 -1.69 8.18 16.82
CA ASP A 79 -1.49 6.79 16.37
C ASP A 79 -0.05 6.57 15.90
N ALA A 80 0.65 5.67 16.59
CA ALA A 80 2.04 5.28 16.29
C ALA A 80 2.25 4.75 14.85
N TRP A 81 1.18 4.35 14.14
CA TRP A 81 1.26 3.94 12.75
C TRP A 81 1.34 5.08 11.74
N ARG A 82 1.00 6.32 12.12
CA ARG A 82 1.07 7.47 11.19
C ARG A 82 2.47 7.64 10.62
N GLU A 83 3.48 7.74 11.49
CA GLU A 83 4.88 7.91 11.06
C GLU A 83 5.43 6.69 10.30
N LYS A 84 4.96 5.48 10.64
CA LYS A 84 5.38 4.25 9.96
C LYS A 84 4.84 4.21 8.54
N LEU A 85 3.56 4.53 8.35
CA LEU A 85 2.88 4.48 7.06
C LEU A 85 3.19 5.68 6.17
N ALA A 86 3.48 6.86 6.72
CA ALA A 86 3.92 8.04 5.96
C ALA A 86 5.18 7.75 5.13
N LYS A 87 6.01 6.80 5.57
CA LYS A 87 7.18 6.34 4.81
C LYS A 87 6.82 5.63 3.50
N LEU A 88 5.54 5.34 3.24
CA LEU A 88 5.02 4.72 2.02
C LEU A 88 4.43 5.75 1.05
N ASP A 89 4.31 7.04 1.42
CA ASP A 89 3.55 8.05 0.66
C ASP A 89 4.01 8.20 -0.80
N GLY A 90 5.31 8.02 -1.06
CA GLY A 90 5.88 8.04 -2.41
C GLY A 90 5.28 7.01 -3.37
N LEU A 91 4.71 5.92 -2.85
CA LEU A 91 4.01 4.92 -3.67
C LEU A 91 2.66 5.41 -4.20
N SER A 92 2.10 6.50 -3.67
CA SER A 92 0.88 7.11 -4.24
C SER A 92 1.07 7.47 -5.72
N ALA A 93 2.28 7.94 -6.08
CA ALA A 93 2.60 8.27 -7.47
C ALA A 93 2.57 7.05 -8.40
N TYR A 94 2.81 5.84 -7.89
CA TYR A 94 2.86 4.62 -8.69
C TYR A 94 1.47 4.19 -9.19
N ALA A 95 0.39 4.68 -8.58
CA ALA A 95 -0.98 4.45 -9.03
C ALA A 95 -1.23 4.93 -10.47
N THR A 96 -0.47 5.93 -10.93
CA THR A 96 -0.66 6.59 -12.24
C THR A 96 0.62 6.63 -13.08
N THR A 97 1.78 6.93 -12.47
CA THR A 97 3.05 7.27 -13.16
C THR A 97 3.47 6.29 -14.25
N TYR A 98 3.31 4.99 -14.01
CA TYR A 98 3.76 3.94 -14.94
C TYR A 98 2.63 3.38 -15.82
N ARG A 99 1.37 3.71 -15.50
CA ARG A 99 0.19 3.14 -16.16
C ARG A 99 -0.29 3.99 -17.33
N TYR A 100 -0.24 5.31 -17.17
CA TYR A 100 -0.73 6.23 -18.19
C TYR A 100 0.41 6.78 -19.05
N PRO A 101 0.20 6.91 -20.37
CA PRO A 101 1.17 7.61 -21.21
C PRO A 101 1.24 9.09 -20.83
N THR A 102 2.36 9.73 -21.15
CA THR A 102 2.46 11.19 -21.17
C THR A 102 1.52 11.77 -22.24
N PRO A 103 1.24 13.09 -22.23
CA PRO A 103 0.49 13.75 -23.30
C PRO A 103 1.09 13.51 -24.71
N SER A 104 2.40 13.26 -24.79
CA SER A 104 3.12 12.92 -26.02
C SER A 104 3.14 11.42 -26.36
N GLY A 105 2.38 10.58 -25.64
CA GLY A 105 2.26 9.14 -25.90
C GLY A 105 3.40 8.28 -25.36
N LYS A 106 4.43 8.87 -24.72
CA LYS A 106 5.56 8.13 -24.14
C LYS A 106 5.16 7.44 -22.84
N ARG A 107 5.82 6.35 -22.49
CA ARG A 107 5.63 5.64 -21.21
C ARG A 107 6.94 5.52 -20.47
N LYS A 108 6.88 5.71 -19.15
CA LYS A 108 8.03 5.47 -18.28
C LYS A 108 8.29 3.95 -18.20
N ALA A 109 9.56 3.56 -18.25
CA ALA A 109 9.96 2.18 -17.93
C ALA A 109 9.58 1.84 -16.49
N GLY A 110 9.38 0.55 -16.19
CA GLY A 110 9.09 0.12 -14.82
C GLY A 110 10.22 0.44 -13.82
N PRO A 111 9.92 0.39 -12.51
CA PRO A 111 10.94 0.51 -11.48
C PRO A 111 11.98 -0.61 -11.60
N GLN A 112 13.21 -0.33 -11.19
CA GLN A 112 14.29 -1.30 -11.25
C GLN A 112 14.13 -2.37 -10.17
N ARG A 113 14.81 -3.51 -10.36
CA ARG A 113 14.81 -4.65 -9.42
C ARG A 113 15.03 -4.20 -7.97
N ASP A 114 16.06 -3.41 -7.72
CA ASP A 114 16.45 -3.02 -6.35
C ASP A 114 15.42 -2.08 -5.71
N GLU A 115 14.79 -1.21 -6.50
CA GLU A 115 13.69 -0.35 -6.05
C GLU A 115 12.47 -1.20 -5.67
N ILE A 116 12.13 -2.21 -6.48
CA ILE A 116 11.03 -3.14 -6.19
C ILE A 116 11.30 -3.90 -4.89
N LEU A 117 12.49 -4.49 -4.75
CA LEU A 117 12.84 -5.28 -3.57
C LEU A 117 12.88 -4.44 -2.29
N ALA A 118 13.39 -3.21 -2.34
CA ALA A 118 13.40 -2.31 -1.20
C ALA A 118 11.98 -1.99 -0.70
N TRP A 119 11.04 -1.74 -1.61
CA TRP A 119 9.64 -1.51 -1.24
C TRP A 119 8.95 -2.77 -0.72
N VAL A 120 9.20 -3.92 -1.36
CA VAL A 120 8.72 -5.22 -0.90
C VAL A 120 9.14 -5.47 0.54
N ASP A 121 10.42 -5.32 0.86
CA ASP A 121 10.94 -5.60 2.19
C ASP A 121 10.35 -4.67 3.24
N LYS A 122 10.21 -3.38 2.90
CA LYS A 122 9.61 -2.36 3.76
C LYS A 122 8.14 -2.64 4.05
N ILE A 123 7.34 -2.94 3.03
CA ILE A 123 5.90 -3.23 3.20
C ILE A 123 5.72 -4.56 3.94
N ALA A 124 6.51 -5.58 3.62
CA ALA A 124 6.46 -6.87 4.30
C ALA A 124 6.80 -6.75 5.79
N LEU A 125 7.81 -5.95 6.14
CA LEU A 125 8.18 -5.69 7.53
C LEU A 125 7.02 -5.04 8.30
N LEU A 126 6.44 -3.97 7.75
CA LEU A 126 5.32 -3.27 8.37
C LEU A 126 4.07 -4.16 8.47
N SER A 127 3.76 -4.95 7.43
CA SER A 127 2.63 -5.87 7.44
C SER A 127 2.78 -6.93 8.54
N ARG A 128 3.95 -7.55 8.69
CA ARG A 128 4.23 -8.50 9.77
C ARG A 128 4.15 -7.85 11.15
N GLU A 129 4.72 -6.66 11.31
CA GLU A 129 4.65 -5.90 12.57
C GLU A 129 3.20 -5.60 12.96
N PHE A 130 2.35 -5.27 11.98
CA PHE A 130 0.93 -5.02 12.24
C PHE A 130 0.19 -6.31 12.58
N ARG A 131 0.39 -7.38 11.80
CA ARG A 131 -0.26 -8.68 12.02
C ARG A 131 0.02 -9.22 13.43
N ALA A 132 1.25 -9.08 13.92
CA ALA A 132 1.64 -9.52 15.26
C ALA A 132 0.93 -8.79 16.41
N ARG A 133 0.22 -7.68 16.13
CA ARG A 133 -0.54 -6.89 17.11
C ARG A 133 -2.06 -7.04 16.96
N LEU A 134 -2.53 -7.82 15.99
CA LEU A 134 -3.97 -8.09 15.78
C LEU A 134 -4.48 -9.28 16.59
N THR A 135 -3.57 -10.11 17.12
CA THR A 135 -3.83 -11.20 18.08
C THR A 135 -3.81 -10.68 19.50
#